data_AF-X1HLQ8-F1
#
_entry.id   AF-X1HLQ8-F1
#
_cell.length_a   1.000
_cell.length_b   1.000
_cell.length_c   1.000
_cell.angle_alpha   90.00
_cell.angle_beta   90.00
_cell.angle_gamma   90.00
#
_symmetry.space_group_name_H-M   'P 1'
#
loop_
_entity.id
_entity.type
_entity.pdbx_description
1 polymer ?
#
loop_
_entity_poly.entity_id
_entity_poly.type
_entity_poly.pdbx_seq_one_letter_code
_entity_poly.pdbx_strand_id
1 'polypeptide(L)'
;PILRPYAQYFTGLFMVFHRTAFGHTTYFLGEISNLGWKNYFPIVYSIKVPLAFHILTLIALLYVVWLIKKPFWQETSRRMKGWIKNHFPEFAMLTFIGIYWATSLTSNLNIGVRHLLPAFPFTILLVSAVTISWLKPPFLKLKYIVLVGLLLWQAWSLISVYPHFLAYFNELAGGPNQGYTYTVNSNLDWGQDLKRLTKWVDEKGIDKIYINYFGGGDAKYYLKEKYALWEGTRNPAEFPKGNYLAVSATFLQGGRGLASPGFTEATGCYRWLDKYTPIEKIGYRFCL
;
A
#
# COMPACT_ATOMS: atom_id res chain seq x y z
N PRO A 1 -29.93 -23.54 -9.77
CA PRO A 1 -29.84 -22.86 -8.45
C PRO A 1 -28.61 -23.26 -7.63
N ILE A 2 -28.35 -24.57 -7.44
CA ILE A 2 -27.29 -25.10 -6.58
C ILE A 2 -25.87 -24.77 -7.07
N LEU A 3 -25.62 -24.78 -8.39
CA LEU A 3 -24.30 -24.47 -8.96
C LEU A 3 -24.00 -22.97 -9.06
N ARG A 4 -25.00 -22.10 -8.87
CA ARG A 4 -24.85 -20.65 -9.08
C ARG A 4 -23.82 -20.01 -8.14
N PRO A 5 -23.77 -20.33 -6.83
CA PRO A 5 -22.73 -19.79 -5.94
C PRO A 5 -21.32 -20.22 -6.36
N TYR A 6 -21.14 -21.50 -6.73
CA TYR A 6 -19.85 -22.00 -7.21
C TYR A 6 -19.43 -21.32 -8.51
N ALA A 7 -20.35 -21.18 -9.47
CA ALA A 7 -20.09 -20.47 -10.71
C ALA A 7 -19.63 -19.04 -10.44
N GLN A 8 -20.32 -18.28 -9.59
CA GLN A 8 -19.93 -16.92 -9.22
C GLN A 8 -18.56 -16.86 -8.51
N TYR A 9 -18.27 -17.82 -7.63
CA TYR A 9 -16.96 -17.93 -6.99
C TYR A 9 -15.85 -18.15 -8.02
N PHE A 10 -16.02 -19.12 -8.93
CA PHE A 10 -15.03 -19.39 -9.98
C PHE A 10 -14.90 -18.22 -10.96
N THR A 11 -15.99 -17.54 -11.31
CA THR A 11 -15.94 -16.29 -12.09
C THR A 11 -15.06 -15.26 -11.39
N GLY A 12 -15.26 -15.03 -10.08
CA GLY A 12 -14.41 -14.16 -9.27
C GLY A 12 -12.93 -14.55 -9.33
N LEU A 13 -12.65 -15.83 -9.14
CA LEU A 13 -11.29 -16.37 -9.18
C LEU A 13 -10.63 -16.17 -10.55
N PHE A 14 -11.34 -16.47 -11.64
CA PHE A 14 -10.84 -16.26 -13.00
C PHE A 14 -10.62 -14.79 -13.32
N MET A 15 -11.47 -13.88 -12.83
CA MET A 15 -11.24 -12.44 -12.97
C MET A 15 -9.94 -12.00 -12.29
N VAL A 16 -9.60 -12.56 -11.13
CA VAL A 16 -8.34 -12.26 -10.43
C VAL A 16 -7.13 -12.82 -11.19
N PHE A 17 -7.21 -14.06 -11.69
CA PHE A 17 -6.14 -14.65 -12.51
C PHE A 17 -5.92 -13.88 -13.81
N HIS A 18 -6.99 -13.49 -14.48
CA HIS A 18 -6.92 -12.66 -15.68
C HIS A 18 -6.22 -11.32 -15.38
N ARG A 19 -6.62 -10.61 -14.32
CA ARG A 19 -5.95 -9.37 -13.89
C ARG A 19 -4.49 -9.57 -13.51
N THR A 20 -4.13 -10.71 -12.94
CA THR A 20 -2.74 -11.02 -12.59
C THR A 20 -1.88 -11.29 -13.83
N ALA A 21 -2.46 -11.93 -14.86
CA ALA A 21 -1.77 -12.25 -16.10
C ALA A 21 -1.55 -11.01 -17.00
N PHE A 22 -2.59 -10.21 -17.20
CA PHE A 22 -2.55 -9.02 -18.07
C PHE A 22 -2.09 -7.75 -17.36
N GLY A 23 -2.00 -7.81 -16.03
CA GLY A 23 -1.52 -6.71 -15.20
C GLY A 23 -2.54 -5.58 -15.01
N HIS A 24 -2.07 -4.46 -14.47
CA HIS A 24 -2.91 -3.31 -14.13
C HIS A 24 -2.07 -2.04 -14.21
N THR A 25 -2.53 -1.03 -14.97
CA THR A 25 -1.88 0.28 -15.04
C THR A 25 -1.71 0.85 -13.64
N THR A 26 -0.46 0.96 -13.20
CA THR A 26 -0.09 1.30 -11.83
C THR A 26 0.98 2.36 -11.89
N TYR A 27 0.88 3.35 -11.00
CA TYR A 27 1.95 4.29 -10.75
C TYR A 27 2.82 3.82 -9.58
N PHE A 28 4.13 3.87 -9.79
CA PHE A 28 5.13 3.52 -8.79
C PHE A 28 6.43 4.32 -9.02
N LEU A 29 6.90 5.03 -8.00
CA LEU A 29 8.16 5.79 -8.01
C LEU A 29 8.36 6.70 -9.24
N GLY A 30 7.30 7.39 -9.66
CA GLY A 30 7.37 8.29 -10.83
C GLY A 30 7.10 7.62 -12.18
N GLU A 31 7.05 6.30 -12.24
CA GLU A 31 6.79 5.54 -13.46
C GLU A 31 5.36 4.97 -13.50
N ILE A 32 4.90 4.68 -14.71
CA ILE A 32 3.66 3.95 -14.97
C ILE A 32 3.92 2.73 -15.84
N SER A 33 3.34 1.61 -15.43
CA SER A 33 3.46 0.32 -16.09
C SER A 33 2.20 -0.50 -15.89
N ASN A 34 1.89 -1.37 -16.85
CA ASN A 34 0.91 -2.45 -16.71
C ASN A 34 1.58 -3.79 -16.31
N LEU A 35 2.90 -3.94 -16.45
CA LEU A 35 3.62 -5.20 -16.18
C LEU A 35 4.11 -5.33 -14.73
N GLY A 36 3.97 -4.28 -13.92
CA GLY A 36 4.45 -4.26 -12.54
C GLY A 36 5.98 -4.22 -12.40
N TRP A 37 6.46 -4.24 -11.16
CA TRP A 37 7.85 -4.22 -10.75
C TRP A 37 8.13 -5.25 -9.66
N LYS A 38 9.24 -5.98 -9.78
CA LYS A 38 9.67 -6.97 -8.77
C LYS A 38 9.95 -6.33 -7.40
N ASN A 39 10.43 -5.08 -7.38
CA ASN A 39 10.72 -4.34 -6.16
C ASN A 39 9.50 -3.61 -5.55
N TYR A 40 8.32 -3.71 -6.18
CA TYR A 40 7.11 -3.04 -5.70
C TYR A 40 6.78 -3.44 -4.26
N PHE A 41 6.58 -4.73 -4.00
CA PHE A 41 6.18 -5.22 -2.69
C PHE A 41 7.23 -4.97 -1.59
N PRO A 42 8.53 -5.22 -1.81
CA PRO A 42 9.56 -4.85 -0.84
C PRO A 42 9.55 -3.37 -0.45
N ILE A 43 9.44 -2.48 -1.43
CA ILE A 43 9.44 -1.02 -1.19
C ILE A 43 8.15 -0.60 -0.49
N VAL A 44 7.00 -1.02 -1.01
CA VAL A 44 5.68 -0.69 -0.44
C VAL A 44 5.55 -1.25 0.97
N TYR A 45 5.99 -2.47 1.26
CA TYR A 45 6.03 -3.02 2.63
C TYR A 45 6.90 -2.15 3.55
N SER A 46 8.09 -1.77 3.07
CA SER A 46 9.04 -0.97 3.84
C SER A 46 8.51 0.42 4.22
N ILE A 47 7.62 1.01 3.40
CA ILE A 47 7.05 2.35 3.65
C ILE A 47 5.61 2.33 4.21
N LYS A 48 4.86 1.23 4.05
CA LYS A 48 3.47 1.13 4.55
C LYS A 48 3.38 0.48 5.92
N VAL A 49 4.35 -0.34 6.31
CA VAL A 49 4.38 -0.96 7.62
C VAL A 49 5.07 -0.02 8.63
N PRO A 50 4.52 0.18 9.84
CA PRO A 50 5.11 1.11 10.80
C PRO A 50 6.56 0.79 11.16
N LEU A 51 7.39 1.82 11.32
CA LEU A 51 8.81 1.66 11.64
C LEU A 51 9.04 0.93 12.96
N ALA A 52 8.15 1.13 13.94
CA ALA A 52 8.21 0.39 15.20
C ALA A 52 8.21 -1.14 14.99
N PHE A 53 7.39 -1.64 14.05
CA PHE A 53 7.34 -3.07 13.74
C PHE A 53 8.57 -3.54 12.94
N HIS A 54 9.10 -2.71 12.03
CA HIS A 54 10.35 -3.01 11.33
C HIS A 54 11.53 -3.13 12.30
N ILE A 55 11.63 -2.21 13.27
CA ILE A 55 12.67 -2.24 14.30
C ILE A 55 12.52 -3.49 15.17
N LEU A 56 11.30 -3.84 15.58
CA LEU A 56 11.05 -5.05 16.36
C LEU A 56 11.42 -6.32 15.57
N THR A 57 11.11 -6.35 14.27
CA THR A 57 11.51 -7.43 13.37
C THR A 57 13.02 -7.53 13.24
N LEU A 58 13.72 -6.39 13.12
CA LEU A 58 15.18 -6.35 13.06
C LEU A 58 15.82 -6.84 14.36
N ILE A 59 15.33 -6.41 15.52
CA ILE A 59 15.77 -6.91 16.84
C ILE A 59 15.60 -8.43 16.92
N ALA A 60 14.44 -8.94 16.50
CA ALA A 60 14.17 -10.37 16.47
C ALA A 60 15.16 -11.13 15.56
N LEU A 61 15.37 -10.66 14.33
CA LEU A 61 16.31 -11.28 13.38
C LEU A 61 17.75 -11.26 13.91
N LEU A 62 18.23 -10.13 14.42
CA LEU A 62 19.56 -10.01 15.01
C LEU A 62 19.72 -10.93 16.22
N TYR A 63 18.68 -11.07 17.05
CA TYR A 63 18.69 -11.99 18.18
C TYR A 63 18.77 -13.45 17.73
N VAL A 64 18.02 -13.85 16.70
CA VAL A 64 18.13 -15.21 16.13
C VAL A 64 19.53 -15.46 15.58
N VAL A 65 20.10 -14.51 14.83
CA VAL A 65 21.48 -14.63 14.31
C VAL A 65 22.49 -14.77 15.45
N TRP A 66 22.34 -13.99 16.52
CA TRP A 66 23.19 -14.08 17.70
C TRP A 66 23.12 -15.43 18.43
N LEU A 67 21.96 -16.11 18.41
CA LEU A 67 21.80 -17.45 18.98
C LEU A 67 22.52 -18.53 18.16
N ILE A 68 22.87 -18.28 16.90
CA ILE A 68 23.57 -19.23 16.03
C ILE A 68 25.06 -19.24 16.39
N LYS A 69 25.44 -20.11 17.34
CA LYS A 69 26.83 -20.24 17.82
C LYS A 69 27.79 -20.96 16.89
N LYS A 70 27.28 -21.80 15.98
CA LYS A 70 28.09 -22.57 15.02
C LYS A 70 27.94 -22.02 13.61
N PRO A 71 29.03 -21.95 12.81
CA PRO A 71 28.96 -21.51 11.41
C PRO A 71 27.89 -22.29 10.63
N PHE A 72 27.19 -21.63 9.71
CA PHE A 72 26.02 -22.23 9.07
C PHE A 72 26.34 -23.42 8.14
N TRP A 73 27.58 -23.51 7.67
CA TRP A 73 28.11 -24.60 6.82
C TRP A 73 28.46 -25.88 7.58
N GLN A 74 28.54 -25.85 8.92
CA GLN A 74 28.86 -27.04 9.71
C GLN A 74 27.59 -27.86 9.99
N GLU A 75 27.58 -29.12 9.53
CA GLU A 75 26.52 -30.12 9.77
C GLU A 75 25.12 -29.63 9.37
N THR A 76 25.03 -28.81 8.33
CA THR A 76 23.82 -28.08 7.93
C THR A 76 22.60 -28.99 7.82
N SER A 77 22.73 -30.13 7.13
CA SER A 77 21.62 -31.07 6.93
C SER A 77 21.11 -31.68 8.25
N ARG A 78 22.01 -32.05 9.17
CA ARG A 78 21.63 -32.62 10.47
C ARG A 78 20.97 -31.58 11.36
N ARG A 79 21.53 -30.36 11.41
CA ARG A 79 20.99 -29.24 12.19
C ARG A 79 19.63 -28.80 11.67
N MET A 80 19.46 -28.71 10.36
CA MET A 80 18.19 -28.35 9.74
C MET A 80 17.12 -29.39 10.04
N LYS A 81 17.40 -30.69 9.85
CA LYS A 81 16.45 -31.77 10.19
C LYS A 81 16.07 -31.74 11.68
N GLY A 82 17.06 -31.56 12.57
CA GLY A 82 16.81 -31.45 14.00
C GLY A 82 15.97 -30.23 14.37
N TRP A 83 16.25 -29.07 13.77
CA TRP A 83 15.49 -27.85 13.99
C TRP A 83 14.05 -27.97 13.49
N ILE A 84 13.83 -28.48 12.27
CA ILE A 84 12.48 -28.68 11.72
C ILE A 84 11.66 -29.62 12.62
N LYS A 85 12.26 -30.70 13.13
CA LYS A 85 11.58 -31.63 14.03
C LYS A 85 11.12 -30.96 15.34
N ASN A 86 11.92 -30.04 15.87
CA ASN A 86 11.66 -29.38 17.15
C ASN A 86 10.87 -28.07 17.03
N HIS A 87 10.86 -27.45 15.85
CA HIS A 87 10.25 -26.14 15.55
C HIS A 87 9.38 -26.21 14.29
N PHE A 88 8.61 -27.29 14.16
CA PHE A 88 7.75 -27.51 13.00
C PHE A 88 6.75 -26.35 12.76
N PRO A 89 6.10 -25.77 13.79
CA PRO A 89 5.22 -24.62 13.60
C PRO A 89 5.93 -23.41 12.99
N GLU A 90 7.12 -23.06 13.51
CA GLU A 90 7.93 -21.95 12.98
C GLU A 90 8.39 -22.23 11.56
N PHE A 91 8.80 -23.46 11.27
CA PHE A 91 9.12 -23.89 9.91
C PHE A 91 7.94 -23.74 8.95
N ALA A 92 6.74 -24.16 9.36
CA ALA A 92 5.53 -24.04 8.54
C ALA A 92 5.17 -22.57 8.27
N MET A 93 5.25 -21.72 9.29
CA MET A 93 5.02 -20.27 9.15
C MET A 93 6.05 -19.61 8.23
N LEU A 94 7.35 -19.90 8.40
CA LEU A 94 8.41 -19.39 7.54
C LEU A 94 8.26 -19.88 6.09
N THR A 95 7.87 -21.14 5.91
CA THR A 95 7.60 -21.71 4.57
C THR A 95 6.42 -21.00 3.92
N PHE A 96 5.32 -20.79 4.64
CA PHE A 96 4.18 -20.05 4.14
C PHE A 96 4.56 -18.62 3.74
N ILE A 97 5.25 -17.89 4.62
CA ILE A 97 5.76 -16.53 4.34
C ILE A 97 6.64 -16.56 3.09
N GLY A 98 7.58 -17.51 2.99
CA GLY A 98 8.50 -17.63 1.86
C GLY A 98 7.78 -17.86 0.54
N ILE A 99 6.84 -18.80 0.48
CA ILE A 99 6.03 -19.08 -0.72
C ILE A 99 5.19 -17.85 -1.08
N TYR A 100 4.57 -17.20 -0.10
CA TYR A 100 3.69 -16.07 -0.34
C TYR A 100 4.47 -14.83 -0.82
N TRP A 101 5.65 -14.56 -0.26
CA TRP A 101 6.54 -13.51 -0.76
C TRP A 101 7.08 -13.84 -2.14
N ALA A 102 7.52 -15.07 -2.39
CA ALA A 102 8.02 -15.48 -3.70
C ALA A 102 6.96 -15.27 -4.79
N THR A 103 5.72 -15.70 -4.54
CA THR A 103 4.58 -15.49 -5.46
C THR A 103 4.22 -14.01 -5.63
N SER A 104 4.32 -13.20 -4.57
CA SER A 104 4.09 -11.75 -4.65
C SER A 104 5.15 -11.05 -5.50
N LEU A 105 6.42 -11.44 -5.39
CA LEU A 105 7.54 -10.86 -6.16
C LEU A 105 7.47 -11.19 -7.66
N THR A 106 6.79 -12.28 -8.03
CA THR A 106 6.58 -12.68 -9.43
C THR A 106 5.23 -12.24 -9.99
N SER A 107 4.38 -11.60 -9.17
CA SER A 107 3.05 -11.15 -9.59
C SER A 107 3.11 -9.78 -10.26
N ASN A 108 2.46 -9.65 -11.42
CA ASN A 108 2.27 -8.36 -12.10
C ASN A 108 1.17 -7.51 -11.43
N LEU A 109 0.47 -8.05 -10.42
CA LEU A 109 -0.63 -7.40 -9.74
C LEU A 109 -0.14 -6.49 -8.59
N ASN A 110 0.47 -5.37 -8.96
CA ASN A 110 1.05 -4.41 -8.00
C ASN A 110 0.04 -3.35 -7.54
N ILE A 111 -1.04 -3.80 -6.90
CA ILE A 111 -2.15 -2.94 -6.42
C ILE A 111 -2.25 -2.96 -4.90
N GLY A 112 -1.13 -2.64 -4.25
CA GLY A 112 -1.05 -2.26 -2.86
C GLY A 112 -0.65 -3.33 -1.85
N VAL A 113 -0.20 -2.89 -0.67
CA VAL A 113 0.33 -3.74 0.40
C VAL A 113 -0.66 -4.79 0.91
N ARG A 114 -1.96 -4.60 0.65
CA ARG A 114 -3.01 -5.54 1.05
C ARG A 114 -2.80 -6.94 0.48
N HIS A 115 -2.11 -7.05 -0.66
CA HIS A 115 -1.75 -8.33 -1.26
C HIS A 115 -0.66 -9.07 -0.50
N LEU A 116 -0.08 -8.47 0.55
CA LEU A 116 0.83 -9.13 1.49
C LEU A 116 0.14 -9.56 2.79
N LEU A 117 -1.12 -9.16 3.04
CA LEU A 117 -1.80 -9.39 4.33
C LEU A 117 -1.76 -10.84 4.82
N PRO A 118 -1.89 -11.88 3.97
CA PRO A 118 -1.79 -13.26 4.45
C PRO A 118 -0.46 -13.60 5.14
N ALA A 119 0.63 -12.90 4.81
CA ALA A 119 1.92 -13.11 5.48
C ALA A 119 1.99 -12.44 6.87
N PHE A 120 1.18 -11.41 7.13
CA PHE A 120 1.30 -10.57 8.34
C PHE A 120 1.06 -11.35 9.65
N PRO A 121 0.00 -12.17 9.79
CA PRO A 121 -0.23 -12.91 11.03
C PRO A 121 0.97 -13.78 11.42
N PHE A 122 1.55 -14.49 10.45
CA PHE A 122 2.68 -15.36 10.68
C PHE A 122 3.96 -14.58 11.02
N THR A 123 4.21 -13.47 10.34
CA THR A 123 5.33 -12.58 10.67
C THR A 123 5.19 -12.01 12.08
N ILE A 124 4.00 -11.53 12.46
CA ILE A 124 3.73 -11.00 13.81
C ILE A 124 3.93 -12.09 14.87
N LEU A 125 3.44 -13.30 14.65
CA LEU A 125 3.61 -14.43 15.57
C LEU A 125 5.09 -14.79 15.77
N LEU A 126 5.85 -14.92 14.67
CA LEU A 126 7.28 -15.21 14.72
C LEU A 126 8.06 -14.11 15.44
N VAL A 127 7.82 -12.84 15.08
CA VAL A 127 8.45 -11.70 15.75
C VAL A 127 8.11 -11.67 17.24
N SER A 128 6.86 -11.97 17.60
CA SER A 128 6.43 -12.02 19.01
C SER A 128 7.11 -13.14 19.79
N ALA A 129 7.18 -14.36 19.22
CA ALA A 129 7.83 -15.50 19.85
C ALA A 129 9.33 -15.26 20.11
N VAL A 130 10.02 -14.66 19.13
CA VAL A 130 11.42 -14.27 19.26
C VAL A 130 11.59 -13.12 20.26
N THR A 131 10.69 -12.14 20.25
CA THR A 131 10.70 -11.03 21.21
C THR A 131 10.56 -11.55 22.65
N ILE A 132 9.64 -12.47 22.92
CA ILE A 132 9.50 -13.13 24.23
C ILE A 132 10.80 -13.84 24.62
N SER A 133 11.43 -14.53 23.67
CA SER A 133 12.71 -15.20 23.90
C SER A 133 13.87 -14.22 24.16
N TRP A 134 13.81 -13.02 23.57
CA TRP A 134 14.76 -11.93 23.77
C TRP A 134 14.60 -11.27 25.14
N LEU A 135 13.38 -11.19 25.69
CA LEU A 135 13.04 -10.68 27.03
C LEU A 135 13.48 -11.62 28.17
N LYS A 136 14.70 -12.15 28.10
CA LYS A 136 15.36 -12.92 29.17
C LYS A 136 16.57 -12.14 29.70
N PRO A 137 17.04 -12.39 30.94
CA PRO A 137 18.26 -11.78 31.47
C PRO A 137 19.47 -12.02 30.54
N PRO A 138 20.49 -11.13 30.55
CA PRO A 138 20.58 -9.88 31.32
C PRO A 138 19.79 -8.70 30.69
N PHE A 139 19.80 -7.55 31.37
CA PHE A 139 19.25 -6.26 30.91
C PHE A 139 17.72 -6.18 30.73
N LEU A 140 16.95 -6.95 31.50
CA LEU A 140 15.48 -6.96 31.38
C LEU A 140 14.84 -5.56 31.39
N LYS A 141 15.22 -4.69 32.34
CA LYS A 141 14.67 -3.32 32.43
C LYS A 141 14.82 -2.55 31.11
N LEU A 142 16.02 -2.56 30.52
CA LEU A 142 16.27 -1.88 29.24
C LEU A 142 15.45 -2.50 28.10
N LYS A 143 15.39 -3.84 28.02
CA LYS A 143 14.63 -4.52 26.97
C LYS A 143 13.13 -4.21 27.04
N TYR A 144 12.57 -4.14 28.26
CA TYR A 144 11.18 -3.71 28.46
C TYR A 144 10.96 -2.23 28.11
N ILE A 145 11.88 -1.33 28.47
CA ILE A 145 11.80 0.08 28.06
C ILE A 145 11.77 0.21 26.54
N VAL A 146 12.66 -0.50 25.84
CA VAL A 146 12.70 -0.52 24.37
C VAL A 146 11.38 -1.05 23.81
N LEU A 147 10.88 -2.18 24.31
CA LEU A 147 9.62 -2.77 23.85
C LEU A 147 8.44 -1.83 24.07
N VAL A 148 8.28 -1.26 25.27
CA VAL A 148 7.20 -0.32 25.59
C VAL A 148 7.30 0.92 24.70
N GLY A 149 8.50 1.46 24.49
CA GLY A 149 8.71 2.59 23.57
C GLY A 149 8.25 2.28 22.15
N LEU A 150 8.58 1.09 21.61
CA LEU A 150 8.14 0.66 20.29
C LEU A 150 6.61 0.47 20.22
N LEU A 151 6.00 -0.09 21.26
CA LEU A 151 4.54 -0.26 21.32
C LEU A 151 3.80 1.09 21.41
N LEU A 152 4.34 2.05 22.17
CA LEU A 152 3.80 3.40 22.25
C LEU A 152 3.95 4.14 20.91
N TRP A 153 5.08 3.98 20.22
CA TRP A 153 5.25 4.52 18.87
C TRP A 153 4.25 3.90 17.89
N GLN A 154 4.08 2.58 17.91
CA GLN A 154 3.07 1.89 17.09
C GLN A 154 1.65 2.45 17.34
N ALA A 155 1.28 2.67 18.60
CA ALA A 155 -0.01 3.25 18.96
C ALA A 155 -0.14 4.70 18.46
N TRP A 156 0.92 5.50 18.59
CA TRP A 156 0.97 6.86 18.07
C TRP A 156 0.82 6.91 16.54
N SER A 157 1.48 6.02 15.81
CA SER A 157 1.34 5.91 14.35
C SER A 157 -0.11 5.64 13.93
N LEU A 158 -0.86 4.85 14.71
CA LEU A 158 -2.27 4.58 14.45
C LEU A 158 -3.15 5.80 14.77
N ILE A 159 -2.95 6.43 15.92
CA ILE A 159 -3.75 7.57 16.38
C ILE A 159 -3.53 8.79 15.47
N SER A 160 -2.28 9.08 15.12
CA SER A 160 -1.91 10.25 14.29
C SER A 160 -2.50 10.24 12.88
N VAL A 161 -2.91 9.07 12.37
CA VAL A 161 -3.48 8.92 11.04
C VAL A 161 -4.97 8.58 11.08
N TYR A 162 -5.60 8.50 12.26
CA TYR A 162 -7.05 8.35 12.37
C TYR A 162 -7.78 9.53 11.72
N PRO A 163 -8.86 9.33 10.93
CA PRO A 163 -9.49 8.06 10.51
C PRO A 163 -9.01 7.57 9.13
N HIS A 164 -7.85 8.04 8.65
CA HIS A 164 -7.32 7.89 7.30
C HIS A 164 -6.28 6.77 7.15
N PHE A 165 -6.48 5.63 7.82
CA PHE A 165 -5.49 4.53 7.89
C PHE A 165 -4.96 4.06 6.53
N LEU A 166 -5.78 4.08 5.48
CA LEU A 166 -5.34 3.68 4.14
C LEU A 166 -4.19 4.56 3.64
N ALA A 167 -4.21 5.86 3.97
CA ALA A 167 -3.16 6.81 3.60
C ALA A 167 -1.94 6.73 4.52
N TYR A 168 -1.88 5.80 5.49
CA TYR A 168 -0.69 5.66 6.34
C TYR A 168 0.53 5.30 5.49
N PHE A 169 1.55 6.15 5.54
CA PHE A 169 2.92 5.84 5.15
C PHE A 169 3.79 6.19 6.35
N ASN A 170 4.80 5.39 6.61
CA ASN A 170 5.71 5.61 7.71
C ASN A 170 6.66 6.78 7.44
N GLU A 171 7.48 7.09 8.42
CA GLU A 171 8.33 8.27 8.46
C GLU A 171 9.41 8.24 7.35
N LEU A 172 9.84 7.06 6.88
CA LEU A 172 10.80 6.94 5.77
C LEU A 172 10.23 7.47 4.43
N ALA A 173 8.91 7.41 4.27
CA ALA A 173 8.23 7.95 3.09
C ALA A 173 7.69 9.37 3.32
N GLY A 174 8.08 10.05 4.40
CA GLY A 174 7.61 11.40 4.72
C GLY A 174 6.18 11.46 5.24
N GLY A 175 5.64 10.33 5.72
CA GLY A 175 4.30 10.27 6.29
C GLY A 175 3.17 10.25 5.25
N PRO A 176 1.91 10.30 5.71
CA PRO A 176 0.73 10.16 4.84
C PRO A 176 0.60 11.27 3.78
N ASN A 177 1.22 12.44 4.01
CA ASN A 177 1.21 13.56 3.06
C ASN A 177 2.07 13.34 1.82
N GLN A 178 3.10 12.49 1.91
CA GLN A 178 4.10 12.30 0.86
C GLN A 178 3.98 10.94 0.19
N GLY A 179 3.18 10.02 0.73
CA GLY A 179 3.04 8.66 0.18
C GLY A 179 2.64 8.58 -1.30
N TYR A 180 1.88 9.57 -1.79
CA TYR A 180 1.43 9.62 -3.18
C TYR A 180 2.58 9.70 -4.20
N THR A 181 3.78 10.17 -3.81
CA THR A 181 4.95 10.22 -4.68
C THR A 181 5.58 8.85 -4.89
N TYR A 182 5.34 7.91 -3.96
CA TYR A 182 5.85 6.55 -4.05
C TYR A 182 4.85 5.63 -4.75
N THR A 183 3.58 5.69 -4.33
CA THR A 183 2.52 4.84 -4.88
C THR A 183 1.14 5.40 -4.54
N VAL A 184 0.18 5.13 -5.41
CA VAL A 184 -1.22 5.56 -5.31
C VAL A 184 -2.14 4.34 -5.37
N ASN A 185 -3.36 4.46 -5.91
CA ASN A 185 -4.33 3.37 -5.97
C ASN A 185 -4.68 2.88 -4.55
N SER A 186 -4.89 1.59 -4.33
CA SER A 186 -5.19 0.96 -3.03
C SER A 186 -4.19 1.21 -1.92
N ASN A 187 -3.00 1.76 -2.20
CA ASN A 187 -2.11 2.22 -1.15
C ASN A 187 -2.47 3.58 -0.59
N LEU A 188 -3.35 4.35 -1.23
CA LEU A 188 -3.65 5.72 -0.82
C LEU A 188 -5.15 5.97 -0.79
N ASP A 189 -5.87 5.47 -1.79
CA ASP A 189 -7.28 5.75 -2.06
C ASP A 189 -8.04 4.53 -2.59
N TRP A 190 -9.32 4.45 -2.25
CA TRP A 190 -10.29 3.53 -2.85
C TRP A 190 -11.67 4.18 -3.06
N GLY A 191 -11.74 5.52 -3.01
CA GLY A 191 -12.94 6.32 -3.26
C GLY A 191 -13.57 6.98 -2.02
N GLN A 192 -12.98 6.81 -0.84
CA GLN A 192 -13.57 7.27 0.42
C GLN A 192 -13.67 8.79 0.55
N ASP A 193 -12.82 9.55 -0.17
CA ASP A 193 -12.79 11.02 -0.04
C ASP A 193 -13.84 11.71 -0.91
N LEU A 194 -14.60 11.00 -1.75
CA LEU A 194 -15.68 11.59 -2.54
C LEU A 194 -16.70 12.34 -1.66
N LYS A 195 -17.08 11.75 -0.52
CA LYS A 195 -17.98 12.41 0.45
C LYS A 195 -17.37 13.68 1.06
N ARG A 196 -16.04 13.68 1.28
CA ARG A 196 -15.33 14.84 1.83
C ARG A 196 -15.23 15.96 0.79
N LEU A 197 -15.01 15.59 -0.48
CA LEU A 197 -15.05 16.53 -1.59
C LEU A 197 -16.43 17.17 -1.71
N THR A 198 -17.51 16.37 -1.67
CA THR A 198 -18.88 16.90 -1.67
C THR A 198 -19.11 17.89 -0.54
N LYS A 199 -18.72 17.54 0.69
CA LYS A 199 -18.83 18.44 1.84
C LYS A 199 -18.07 19.75 1.61
N TRP A 200 -16.84 19.70 1.11
CA TRP A 200 -16.03 20.88 0.84
C TRP A 200 -16.65 21.76 -0.26
N VAL A 201 -17.17 21.16 -1.34
CA VAL A 201 -17.88 21.85 -2.44
C VAL A 201 -19.11 22.59 -1.91
N ASP A 202 -19.86 21.96 -1.00
CA ASP A 202 -21.03 22.58 -0.38
C ASP A 202 -20.65 23.73 0.57
N GLU A 203 -19.64 23.53 1.42
CA GLU A 203 -19.16 24.55 2.37
C GLU A 203 -18.56 25.78 1.68
N LYS A 204 -17.95 25.59 0.50
CA LYS A 204 -17.39 26.69 -0.30
C LYS A 204 -18.39 27.36 -1.24
N GLY A 205 -19.63 26.87 -1.30
CA GLY A 205 -20.65 27.43 -2.21
C GLY A 205 -20.25 27.31 -3.68
N ILE A 206 -19.57 26.22 -4.07
CA ILE A 206 -19.15 26.01 -5.45
C ILE A 206 -20.34 25.49 -6.26
N ASP A 207 -20.70 26.23 -7.31
CA ASP A 207 -21.83 25.90 -8.18
C ASP A 207 -21.49 24.83 -9.23
N LYS A 208 -20.22 24.73 -9.61
CA LYS A 208 -19.75 23.76 -10.61
C LYS A 208 -18.32 23.34 -10.37
N ILE A 209 -18.06 22.03 -10.43
CA ILE A 209 -16.74 21.43 -10.26
C ILE A 209 -16.51 20.31 -11.27
N TYR A 210 -15.34 20.36 -11.91
CA TYR A 210 -14.86 19.33 -12.82
C TYR A 210 -14.15 18.24 -12.03
N ILE A 211 -14.42 16.97 -12.32
CA ILE A 211 -13.89 15.87 -11.52
C ILE A 211 -13.38 14.74 -12.40
N ASN A 212 -12.16 14.29 -12.10
CA ASN A 212 -11.66 12.98 -12.51
C ASN A 212 -11.41 12.11 -11.27
N TYR A 213 -12.33 11.16 -11.01
CA TYR A 213 -12.43 10.47 -9.74
C TYR A 213 -12.08 8.99 -9.82
N PHE A 214 -11.15 8.56 -8.97
CA PHE A 214 -10.79 7.17 -8.77
C PHE A 214 -11.59 6.56 -7.61
N GLY A 215 -12.50 5.62 -7.90
CA GLY A 215 -13.23 4.85 -6.90
C GLY A 215 -14.52 4.24 -7.44
N GLY A 216 -15.23 3.47 -6.60
CA GLY A 216 -16.48 2.79 -6.99
C GLY A 216 -17.76 3.60 -6.77
N GLY A 217 -17.66 4.82 -6.23
CA GLY A 217 -18.81 5.68 -5.97
C GLY A 217 -19.26 6.49 -7.19
N ASP A 218 -20.53 6.86 -7.26
CA ASP A 218 -21.03 7.74 -8.32
C ASP A 218 -20.87 9.22 -7.92
N ALA A 219 -19.89 9.91 -8.50
CA ALA A 219 -19.64 11.32 -8.23
C ALA A 219 -20.84 12.23 -8.59
N LYS A 220 -21.58 11.91 -9.65
CA LYS A 220 -22.77 12.65 -10.06
C LYS A 220 -23.88 12.52 -9.03
N TYR A 221 -24.07 11.32 -8.45
CA TYR A 221 -25.06 11.12 -7.39
C TYR A 221 -24.81 12.02 -6.18
N TYR A 222 -23.55 12.16 -5.74
CA TYR A 222 -23.22 12.96 -4.56
C TYR A 222 -23.23 14.47 -4.83
N LEU A 223 -22.74 14.92 -5.98
CA LEU A 223 -22.57 16.34 -6.30
C LEU A 223 -23.73 16.93 -7.12
N LYS A 224 -24.63 16.09 -7.63
CA LYS A 224 -25.83 16.50 -8.37
C LYS A 224 -25.47 17.43 -9.54
N GLU A 225 -26.18 18.54 -9.69
CA GLU A 225 -25.98 19.53 -10.75
C GLU A 225 -24.61 20.22 -10.72
N LYS A 226 -23.90 20.17 -9.58
CA LYS A 226 -22.55 20.74 -9.45
C LYS A 226 -21.48 19.91 -10.17
N TYR A 227 -21.78 18.64 -10.47
CA TYR A 227 -20.83 17.71 -11.08
C TYR A 227 -20.62 18.00 -12.58
N ALA A 228 -19.35 18.12 -12.98
CA ALA A 228 -18.93 18.03 -14.36
C ALA A 228 -17.84 16.96 -14.51
N LEU A 229 -17.97 16.08 -15.50
CA LEU A 229 -16.93 15.10 -15.81
C LEU A 229 -15.71 15.79 -16.44
N TRP A 230 -14.52 15.42 -15.96
CA TRP A 230 -13.27 15.72 -16.63
C TRP A 230 -12.49 14.44 -16.89
N GLU A 231 -12.19 14.14 -18.14
CA GLU A 231 -11.34 13.02 -18.53
C GLU A 231 -9.92 13.54 -18.75
N GLY A 232 -8.92 12.81 -18.27
CA GLY A 232 -7.53 13.26 -18.36
C GLY A 232 -7.05 13.48 -19.79
N THR A 233 -7.56 12.70 -20.74
CA THR A 233 -7.21 12.76 -22.17
C THR A 233 -7.77 13.98 -22.91
N ARG A 234 -8.64 14.78 -22.28
CA ARG A 234 -9.17 16.00 -22.89
C ARG A 234 -8.07 17.04 -23.09
N ASN A 235 -8.23 17.87 -24.12
CA ASN A 235 -7.33 18.97 -24.37
C ASN A 235 -7.39 19.96 -23.19
N PRO A 236 -6.27 20.27 -22.50
CA PRO A 236 -6.24 21.22 -21.39
C PRO A 236 -6.77 22.62 -21.76
N ALA A 237 -6.71 23.01 -23.04
CA ALA A 237 -7.26 24.28 -23.51
C ALA A 237 -8.79 24.35 -23.42
N GLU A 238 -9.48 23.21 -23.34
CA GLU A 238 -10.94 23.15 -23.15
C GLU A 238 -11.36 23.36 -21.69
N PHE A 239 -10.41 23.37 -20.74
CA PHE A 239 -10.74 23.54 -19.33
C PHE A 239 -11.32 24.94 -19.08
N PRO A 240 -12.57 25.06 -18.60
CA PRO A 240 -13.20 26.38 -18.43
C PRO A 240 -12.52 27.18 -17.31
N LYS A 241 -11.85 28.27 -17.69
CA LYS A 241 -11.13 29.15 -16.75
C LYS A 241 -12.06 29.62 -15.64
N GLY A 242 -11.52 29.70 -14.41
CA GLY A 242 -12.28 30.10 -13.22
C GLY A 242 -13.09 28.97 -12.56
N ASN A 243 -13.09 27.75 -13.13
CA ASN A 243 -13.72 26.59 -12.50
C ASN A 243 -12.70 25.75 -11.71
N TYR A 244 -13.20 24.94 -10.78
CA TYR A 244 -12.41 24.00 -9.99
C TYR A 244 -12.27 22.66 -10.71
N LEU A 245 -11.10 22.01 -10.58
CA LEU A 245 -10.84 20.66 -11.06
C LEU A 245 -10.35 19.78 -9.90
N ALA A 246 -11.15 18.81 -9.47
CA ALA A 246 -10.72 17.80 -8.51
C ALA A 246 -10.22 16.56 -9.24
N VAL A 247 -8.93 16.23 -9.07
CA VAL A 247 -8.34 15.00 -9.62
C VAL A 247 -7.92 14.09 -8.48
N SER A 248 -8.39 12.84 -8.49
CA SER A 248 -7.89 11.81 -7.57
C SER A 248 -6.39 11.58 -7.79
N ALA A 249 -5.63 11.44 -6.71
CA ALA A 249 -4.18 11.27 -6.72
C ALA A 249 -3.74 10.09 -7.59
N THR A 250 -4.53 9.01 -7.65
CA THR A 250 -4.30 7.88 -8.55
C THR A 250 -4.23 8.29 -10.02
N PHE A 251 -5.21 9.06 -10.48
CA PHE A 251 -5.24 9.55 -11.86
C PHE A 251 -4.28 10.70 -12.09
N LEU A 252 -4.06 11.55 -11.09
CA LEU A 252 -3.09 12.63 -11.17
C LEU A 252 -1.67 12.08 -11.36
N GLN A 253 -1.24 11.15 -10.51
CA GLN A 253 0.07 10.53 -10.60
C GLN A 253 0.19 9.62 -11.82
N GLY A 254 -0.84 8.83 -12.11
CA GLY A 254 -0.88 8.03 -13.34
C GLY A 254 -0.76 8.88 -14.60
N GLY A 255 -1.42 10.03 -14.65
CA GLY A 255 -1.34 10.96 -15.77
C GLY A 255 -0.07 11.81 -15.82
N ARG A 256 0.72 11.87 -14.74
CA ARG A 256 2.01 12.60 -14.71
C ARG A 256 3.20 11.69 -14.94
N GLY A 257 3.09 10.43 -14.53
CA GLY A 257 4.17 9.46 -14.55
C GLY A 257 4.81 9.24 -15.92
N LEU A 258 6.03 8.71 -15.89
CA LEU A 258 6.82 8.35 -17.06
C LEU A 258 6.45 6.92 -17.49
N ALA A 259 6.20 6.71 -18.78
CA ALA A 259 5.94 5.39 -19.32
C ALA A 259 7.15 4.48 -19.13
N SER A 260 6.99 3.35 -18.45
CA SER A 260 8.00 2.29 -18.45
C SER A 260 8.10 1.66 -19.86
N PRO A 261 9.25 1.05 -20.21
CA PRO A 261 9.41 0.40 -21.51
C PRO A 261 8.31 -0.61 -21.81
N GLY A 262 7.67 -0.50 -22.98
CA GLY A 262 6.56 -1.37 -23.40
C GLY A 262 5.17 -0.92 -22.96
N PHE A 263 5.05 0.20 -22.23
CA PHE A 263 3.76 0.80 -21.91
C PHE A 263 3.22 1.61 -23.10
N THR A 264 2.00 1.30 -23.55
CA THR A 264 1.42 1.82 -24.81
C THR A 264 0.21 2.74 -24.62
N GLU A 265 -0.31 2.89 -23.41
CA GLU A 265 -1.46 3.77 -23.14
C GLU A 265 -1.03 5.25 -23.11
N ALA A 266 -1.99 6.15 -23.24
CA ALA A 266 -1.75 7.59 -23.20
C ALA A 266 -1.19 8.04 -21.85
N THR A 267 -0.13 8.86 -21.88
CA THR A 267 0.56 9.36 -20.68
C THR A 267 0.70 10.87 -20.70
N GLY A 268 1.10 11.48 -19.58
CA GLY A 268 1.36 12.93 -19.52
C GLY A 268 0.11 13.81 -19.48
N CYS A 269 -1.08 13.23 -19.41
CA CYS A 269 -2.37 13.91 -19.52
C CYS A 269 -2.64 14.94 -18.41
N TYR A 270 -1.92 14.87 -17.29
CA TYR A 270 -2.00 15.83 -16.18
C TYR A 270 -0.70 16.61 -15.91
N ARG A 271 0.32 16.54 -16.77
CA ARG A 271 1.57 17.33 -16.61
C ARG A 271 1.34 18.84 -16.74
N TRP A 272 0.31 19.24 -17.48
CA TRP A 272 -0.08 20.65 -17.58
C TRP A 272 -0.51 21.23 -16.22
N LEU A 273 -0.87 20.39 -15.24
CA LEU A 273 -1.18 20.82 -13.88
C LEU A 273 0.07 21.11 -13.03
N ASP A 274 1.27 20.76 -13.47
CA ASP A 274 2.52 20.96 -12.71
C ASP A 274 2.89 22.44 -12.55
N LYS A 275 2.35 23.31 -13.41
CA LYS A 275 2.50 24.77 -13.32
C LYS A 275 1.57 25.43 -12.29
N TYR A 276 0.69 24.66 -11.63
CA TYR A 276 -0.24 25.16 -10.63
C TYR A 276 0.05 24.55 -9.26
N THR A 277 -0.12 25.36 -8.23
CA THR A 277 -0.13 24.87 -6.84
C THR A 277 -1.55 24.44 -6.49
N PRO A 278 -1.76 23.25 -5.90
CA PRO A 278 -3.09 22.83 -5.48
C PRO A 278 -3.70 23.82 -4.49
N ILE A 279 -4.98 24.15 -4.70
CA ILE A 279 -5.73 25.07 -3.84
C ILE A 279 -5.98 24.42 -2.48
N GLU A 280 -6.30 23.14 -2.50
CA GLU A 280 -6.63 22.37 -1.30
C GLU A 280 -6.34 20.88 -1.53
N LYS A 281 -5.99 20.17 -0.46
CA LYS A 281 -5.88 18.71 -0.46
C LYS A 281 -7.02 18.12 0.36
N ILE A 282 -7.98 17.50 -0.32
CA ILE A 282 -9.08 16.84 0.40
C ILE A 282 -8.59 15.48 0.90
N GLY A 283 -8.45 15.38 2.23
CA GLY A 283 -7.88 14.23 2.92
C GLY A 283 -6.41 14.06 2.58
N TYR A 284 -6.11 13.13 1.69
CA TYR A 284 -4.75 12.91 1.14
C TYR A 284 -4.78 12.62 -0.37
N ARG A 285 -5.94 12.83 -1.02
CA ARG A 285 -6.30 12.06 -2.21
C ARG A 285 -6.88 12.87 -3.35
N PHE A 286 -7.44 14.06 -3.12
CA PHE A 286 -7.73 14.99 -4.21
C PHE A 286 -6.75 16.15 -4.18
N CYS A 287 -6.28 16.53 -5.36
CA CYS A 287 -5.71 17.84 -5.60
C CYS A 287 -6.74 18.67 -6.35
N LEU A 288 -7.07 19.84 -5.78
CA LEU A 288 -7.93 20.88 -6.36
C LEU A 288 -7.10 21.96 -7.03
#